data_AF-I1NZK0-F1
#
_entry.id   AF-I1NZK0-F1
#
_cell.length_a   1.000
_cell.length_b   1.000
_cell.length_c   1.000
_cell.angle_alpha   90.00
_cell.angle_beta   90.00
_cell.angle_gamma   90.00
#
_symmetry.space_group_name_H-M   'P 1'
#
loop_
_entity.id
_entity.type
_entity.pdbx_description
1 polymer ?
#
loop_
_entity_poly.entity_id
_entity_poly.type
_entity_poly.pdbx_seq_one_letter_code
_entity_poly.pdbx_strand_id
1 'polypeptide(L)'
;MGTFLAMAALTFQVMLLGGAVVAGGCNDTRRSSVPAIFLFGDGALDVGNNQYLPSSEAGDPIRADHPFYGIDFPGGKATGRVSNGYTMADFIGN
;
A
#
# COMPACT_ATOMS: atom_id res chain seq x y z
N MET A 1 42.28 -27.08 45.91
CA MET A 1 41.28 -27.73 45.02
C MET A 1 39.91 -27.07 45.10
N GLY A 2 39.37 -26.77 46.29
CA GLY A 2 38.00 -26.25 46.43
C GLY A 2 37.75 -24.81 45.95
N THR A 3 38.75 -23.92 46.04
CA THR A 3 38.60 -22.50 45.66
C THR A 3 38.46 -22.31 44.15
N PHE A 4 39.22 -23.06 43.35
CA PHE A 4 39.14 -23.03 41.89
C PHE A 4 37.78 -23.50 41.37
N LEU A 5 37.21 -24.53 41.99
CA LEU A 5 35.90 -25.05 41.61
C LEU A 5 34.77 -24.05 41.92
N ALA A 6 34.89 -23.33 43.04
CA ALA A 6 33.95 -22.28 43.43
C ALA A 6 33.98 -21.08 42.47
N MET A 7 35.18 -20.64 42.04
CA MET A 7 35.29 -19.54 41.08
C MET A 7 34.76 -19.93 39.69
N ALA A 8 34.99 -21.16 39.24
CA ALA A 8 34.46 -21.66 37.97
C ALA A 8 32.93 -21.78 37.95
N ALA A 9 32.32 -22.17 39.07
CA ALA A 9 30.86 -22.21 39.21
C ALA A 9 30.24 -20.81 39.19
N LEU A 10 30.89 -19.84 39.86
CA LEU A 10 30.43 -18.45 39.91
C LEU A 10 30.50 -17.78 38.52
N THR A 11 31.58 -18.00 37.77
CA THR A 11 31.71 -17.46 36.41
C THR A 11 30.71 -18.10 35.45
N PHE A 12 30.45 -19.40 35.59
CA PHE A 12 29.41 -20.10 34.82
C PHE A 12 28.00 -19.59 35.16
N GLN A 13 27.70 -19.32 36.43
CA GLN A 13 26.44 -18.72 36.85
C GLN A 13 26.28 -17.28 36.35
N VAL A 14 27.34 -16.48 36.33
CA VAL A 14 27.32 -15.12 35.77
C VAL A 14 27.14 -15.16 34.24
N MET A 15 27.73 -16.13 33.54
CA MET A 15 27.52 -16.33 32.10
C MET A 15 26.08 -16.77 31.77
N LEU A 16 25.45 -17.60 32.61
CA LEU A 16 24.05 -17.99 32.46
C LEU A 16 23.07 -16.82 32.70
N LEU A 17 23.43 -15.87 33.58
CA LEU A 17 22.63 -14.67 33.86
C LEU A 17 22.85 -13.53 32.85
N GLY A 18 24.00 -13.48 32.15
CA GLY A 18 24.33 -12.43 31.18
C GLY A 18 23.96 -12.72 29.72
N GLY A 19 23.44 -13.91 29.41
CA GLY A 19 23.23 -14.42 28.05
C GLY A 19 22.00 -13.92 27.30
N ALA A 20 21.38 -12.82 27.71
CA ALA A 20 20.23 -12.24 27.01
C ALA A 20 20.56 -10.83 26.48
N VAL A 21 21.59 -10.72 25.64
CA VAL A 21 21.63 -9.63 24.65
C VAL A 21 20.56 -9.98 23.62
N VAL A 22 19.32 -9.63 23.94
CA VAL A 22 18.22 -9.61 22.97
C VAL A 22 18.67 -8.64 21.87
N ALA A 23 19.04 -9.21 20.73
CA ALA A 23 19.14 -8.48 19.49
C ALA A 23 17.73 -7.95 19.18
N GLY A 24 17.45 -6.76 19.69
CA GLY A 24 16.32 -5.94 19.28
C GLY A 24 16.54 -5.48 17.86
N GLY A 25 16.40 -6.40 16.90
CA GLY A 25 16.20 -6.04 15.51
C GLY A 25 14.85 -5.34 15.42
N CYS A 26 14.84 -4.06 15.08
CA CYS A 26 13.65 -3.43 14.55
C CYS A 26 13.33 -4.14 13.23
N ASN A 27 12.32 -5.01 13.23
CA ASN A 27 11.57 -5.28 12.00
C ASN A 27 10.87 -3.96 11.66
N ASP A 28 11.59 -3.07 10.97
CA ASP A 28 11.00 -1.89 10.35
C ASP A 28 10.15 -2.39 9.19
N THR A 29 8.96 -2.91 9.48
CA THR A 29 7.89 -3.13 8.49
C THR A 29 7.30 -1.79 8.06
N ARG A 30 8.14 -0.75 7.92
CA ARG A 30 7.76 0.44 7.19
C ARG A 30 7.70 0.04 5.74
N ARG A 31 6.50 -0.38 5.32
CA ARG A 31 6.08 -0.16 3.94
C ARG A 31 6.40 1.30 3.66
N SER A 32 7.40 1.55 2.81
CA SER A 32 7.67 2.89 2.30
C SER A 32 6.33 3.39 1.76
N SER A 33 5.74 4.38 2.44
CA SER A 33 4.51 4.99 1.93
C SER A 33 4.88 5.59 0.59
N VAL A 34 4.31 5.06 -0.49
CA VAL A 34 4.48 5.69 -1.80
C VAL A 34 3.95 7.12 -1.65
N PRO A 35 4.74 8.15 -1.98
CA PRO A 35 4.25 9.53 -2.00
C PRO A 35 3.02 9.62 -2.90
N ALA A 36 2.11 10.56 -2.63
CA ALA A 36 0.94 10.75 -3.47
C ALA A 36 1.34 10.94 -4.95
N ILE A 37 0.69 10.19 -5.84
CA ILE A 37 0.93 10.25 -7.28
C ILE A 37 -0.15 11.13 -7.90
N PHE A 38 0.25 12.17 -8.63
CA PHE A 38 -0.64 13.00 -9.43
C PHE A 38 -0.52 12.57 -10.89
N LEU A 39 -1.60 12.06 -11.47
CA LEU A 39 -1.65 11.63 -12.86
C LEU A 39 -2.39 12.68 -13.70
N PHE A 40 -1.76 13.10 -14.79
CA PHE A 40 -2.33 14.02 -15.77
C PHE A 40 -2.40 13.33 -17.12
N GLY A 41 -3.54 13.42 -17.80
CA GLY A 41 -3.73 12.81 -19.11
C GLY A 41 -5.15 12.96 -19.63
N ASP A 42 -5.58 12.00 -20.43
CA ASP A 42 -6.91 11.92 -21.03
C ASP A 42 -7.78 10.85 -20.35
N GLY A 43 -8.83 10.39 -21.04
CA GLY A 43 -9.72 9.34 -20.56
C GLY A 43 -9.01 8.06 -20.11
N ALA A 44 -7.88 7.68 -20.71
CA ALA A 44 -7.13 6.47 -20.32
C ALA A 44 -6.58 6.53 -18.88
N LEU A 45 -6.47 7.72 -18.30
CA LEU A 45 -6.07 7.94 -16.91
C LEU A 45 -7.24 8.44 -16.03
N ASP A 46 -8.44 8.60 -16.60
CA ASP A 46 -9.62 9.06 -15.87
C ASP A 46 -10.22 7.93 -15.03
N VAL A 47 -10.28 8.15 -13.72
CA VAL A 47 -10.85 7.22 -12.72
C VAL A 47 -12.31 7.56 -12.35
N GLY A 48 -12.95 8.44 -13.12
CA GLY A 48 -14.32 8.91 -12.92
C GLY A 48 -14.44 10.40 -12.61
N ASN A 49 -13.37 11.19 -12.79
CA ASN A 49 -13.36 12.63 -12.57
C ASN A 49 -14.41 13.34 -13.42
N ASN A 50 -14.59 12.91 -14.68
CA ASN A 50 -15.55 13.53 -15.60
C ASN A 50 -17.02 13.41 -15.15
N GLN A 51 -17.35 12.48 -14.25
CA GLN A 51 -18.71 12.39 -13.69
C GLN A 51 -19.09 13.62 -12.85
N TYR A 52 -18.09 14.31 -12.32
CA TYR A 52 -18.27 15.44 -11.42
C TYR A 52 -18.03 16.80 -12.09
N LEU A 53 -17.61 16.80 -13.36
CA LEU A 53 -17.44 18.03 -14.13
C LEU A 53 -18.81 18.62 -14.50
N PRO A 54 -19.10 19.86 -14.10
CA PRO A 54 -20.31 20.54 -14.49
C PRO A 54 -20.21 20.99 -15.94
N SER A 55 -21.33 20.91 -16.66
CA SER A 55 -21.41 21.33 -18.08
C SER A 55 -21.06 22.81 -18.29
N SER A 56 -21.22 23.64 -17.25
CA SER A 56 -20.80 25.05 -17.28
C SER A 56 -19.28 25.24 -17.38
N GLU A 57 -18.48 24.27 -16.93
CA GLU A 57 -17.01 24.37 -16.92
C GLU A 57 -16.39 23.65 -18.13
N ALA A 58 -16.95 22.51 -18.54
CA ALA A 58 -16.36 21.64 -19.56
C ALA A 58 -17.23 21.46 -20.82
N GLY A 59 -18.34 22.20 -20.95
CA GLY A 59 -19.30 22.03 -22.04
C GLY A 59 -20.12 20.75 -21.86
N ASP A 60 -19.88 19.74 -22.69
CA ASP A 60 -20.47 18.41 -22.54
C ASP A 60 -19.36 17.41 -22.20
N PRO A 61 -19.06 17.20 -20.89
CA PRO A 61 -17.97 16.30 -20.50
C PRO A 61 -18.30 14.86 -20.89
N ILE A 62 -17.30 14.13 -21.39
CA ILE A 62 -17.45 12.71 -21.71
C ILE A 62 -17.62 11.93 -20.41
N ARG A 63 -18.85 11.52 -20.12
CA ARG A 63 -19.22 10.72 -18.94
C ARG A 63 -19.34 9.25 -19.32
N ALA A 64 -18.59 8.38 -18.64
CA ALA A 64 -18.68 6.93 -18.82
C ALA A 64 -19.56 6.27 -17.74
N ASP A 65 -20.78 6.78 -17.61
CA ASP A 65 -21.83 6.33 -16.67
C ASP A 65 -22.98 5.59 -17.37
N HIS A 66 -22.77 5.14 -18.61
CA HIS A 66 -23.77 4.50 -19.45
C HIS A 66 -23.42 3.02 -19.76
N PRO A 67 -24.33 2.26 -20.39
CA PRO A 67 -24.12 0.83 -20.64
C PRO A 67 -22.81 0.53 -21.38
N PHE A 68 -22.33 -0.69 -21.18
CA PHE A 68 -21.05 -1.23 -21.65
C PHE A 68 -19.81 -0.82 -20.86
N TYR A 69 -19.85 0.25 -20.05
CA TYR A 69 -18.76 0.61 -19.14
C TYR A 69 -18.87 -0.09 -17.79
N GLY A 70 -17.73 -0.44 -17.19
CA GLY A 70 -17.67 -1.05 -15.86
C GLY A 70 -18.19 -2.50 -15.73
N ILE A 71 -18.37 -3.24 -16.84
CA ILE A 71 -18.85 -4.64 -16.81
C ILE A 71 -17.92 -5.54 -15.99
N ASP A 72 -16.61 -5.31 -16.03
CA ASP A 72 -15.62 -6.17 -15.40
C ASP A 72 -15.39 -5.80 -13.92
N PHE A 73 -16.00 -4.72 -13.42
CA PHE A 73 -15.97 -4.37 -12.01
C PHE A 73 -16.90 -5.27 -11.17
N PRO A 74 -16.61 -5.45 -9.86
CA PRO A 74 -17.55 -6.07 -8.95
C PRO A 74 -18.92 -5.38 -8.99
N GLY A 75 -19.94 -6.10 -9.45
CA GLY A 75 -21.31 -5.59 -9.60
C GLY A 75 -21.66 -5.10 -11.01
N GLY A 76 -20.72 -5.07 -11.97
CA GLY A 76 -20.99 -4.79 -13.38
C GLY A 76 -21.65 -3.43 -13.64
N LYS A 77 -21.32 -2.42 -12.83
CA LYS A 77 -21.89 -1.07 -12.92
C LYS A 77 -20.85 -0.10 -13.45
N ALA A 78 -21.31 0.85 -14.27
CA ALA A 78 -20.48 1.93 -14.77
C ALA A 78 -19.88 2.74 -13.61
N THR A 79 -18.57 2.97 -13.64
CA THR A 79 -17.80 3.63 -12.58
C THR A 79 -17.28 5.02 -12.97
N GLY A 80 -17.57 5.49 -14.19
CA GLY A 80 -17.04 6.74 -14.72
C GLY A 80 -15.70 6.60 -15.43
N ARG A 81 -15.08 5.43 -15.38
CA ARG A 81 -13.92 5.08 -16.21
C ARG A 81 -14.36 4.80 -17.64
N VAL A 82 -13.59 5.28 -18.62
CA VAL A 82 -13.82 5.03 -20.05
C VAL A 82 -13.43 3.60 -20.49
N SER A 83 -13.60 2.61 -19.61
CA SER A 83 -13.24 1.19 -19.79
C SER A 83 -14.25 0.26 -19.11
N ASN A 84 -14.20 -1.04 -19.47
CA ASN A 84 -14.99 -2.08 -18.80
C ASN A 84 -14.47 -2.42 -17.40
N GLY A 85 -13.19 -2.17 -17.14
CA GLY A 85 -12.51 -2.44 -15.87
C GLY A 85 -11.55 -1.32 -15.47
N TYR A 86 -10.52 -1.69 -14.70
CA TYR A 86 -9.48 -0.76 -14.23
C TYR A 86 -8.72 -0.08 -15.37
N THR A 87 -8.40 1.21 -15.20
CA THR A 87 -7.56 1.98 -16.12
C THR A 87 -6.09 1.90 -15.71
N MET A 88 -5.18 2.45 -16.52
CA MET A 88 -3.74 2.47 -16.19
C MET A 88 -3.48 3.21 -14.86
N ALA A 89 -4.29 4.21 -14.53
CA ALA A 89 -4.19 4.93 -13.26
C ALA A 89 -4.46 4.01 -12.05
N ASP A 90 -5.42 3.09 -12.16
CA ASP A 90 -5.71 2.13 -11.10
C ASP A 90 -4.60 1.10 -10.91
N PHE A 91 -3.90 0.72 -11.99
CA PHE A 91 -2.76 -0.19 -11.90
C PHE A 91 -1.51 0.47 -11.30
N ILE A 92 -1.33 1.77 -11.52
CA ILE A 92 -0.21 2.53 -10.95
C ILE A 92 -0.44 2.85 -9.47
N GLY A 93 -1.70 3.06 -9.07
CA GLY A 93 -2.08 3.48 -7.72
C GLY A 93 -2.38 2.36 -6.72
N ASN A 94 -2.57 1.11 -7.16
CA ASN A 94 -2.82 -0.07 -6.30
C ASN A 94 -1.56 -0.91 -6.08
#